data_AF-A0A920ECZ1-F1
#
_entry.id   AF-A0A920ECZ1-F1
#
_cell.length_a   1.000
_cell.length_b   1.000
_cell.length_c   1.000
_cell.angle_alpha   90.00
_cell.angle_beta   90.00
_cell.angle_gamma   90.00
#
_symmetry.space_group_name_H-M   'P 1'
#
loop_
_entity.id
_entity.type
_entity.pdbx_description
1 polymer ?
#
loop_
_entity_poly.entity_id
_entity_poly.type
_entity_poly.pdbx_seq_one_letter_code
_entity_poly.pdbx_strand_id
1 'polypeptide(L)' 'MDLFLQRLFDGLTNGSAYALIAVALVLIFKATTLVNFAQGEQAMLGAFIVLQLWNWGVPMWVAVLVGMLISGILAGP' A
#
# COMPACT_ATOMS: atom_id res chain seq x y z
N MET A 1 8.03 -23.09 -19.66
CA MET A 1 8.76 -21.82 -19.42
C MET A 1 7.86 -20.76 -18.81
N ASP A 2 6.55 -20.82 -19.06
CA ASP A 2 5.56 -19.87 -18.53
C ASP A 2 5.53 -19.80 -17.00
N LEU A 3 5.64 -20.94 -16.31
CA LEU A 3 5.65 -20.96 -14.84
C LEU A 3 6.85 -20.20 -14.25
N PHE A 4 8.04 -20.34 -14.85
CA PHE A 4 9.24 -19.64 -14.41
C PHE A 4 9.09 -18.12 -14.62
N LEU A 5 8.64 -17.71 -15.80
CA LEU A 5 8.35 -16.32 -16.12
C LEU A 5 7.28 -15.74 -15.18
N GLN A 6 6.20 -16.47 -14.90
CA GLN A 6 5.15 -16.04 -13.97
C GLN A 6 5.71 -15.83 -12.56
N ARG A 7 6.44 -16.79 -12.02
CA ARG A 7 7.04 -16.66 -10.67
C ARG A 7 8.06 -15.53 -10.59
N LEU A 8 8.79 -15.28 -11.67
CA LEU A 8 9.72 -14.16 -11.76
C LEU A 8 8.97 -12.81 -11.66
N PHE A 9 7.89 -12.64 -12.42
CA PHE A 9 7.09 -11.41 -12.38
C PHE A 9 6.29 -11.26 -11.07
N ASP A 10 5.75 -12.35 -10.52
CA ASP A 10 5.09 -12.35 -9.21
C ASP A 10 6.10 -11.95 -8.11
N GLY A 11 7.31 -12.51 -8.16
CA GLY A 11 8.39 -12.18 -7.25
C GLY A 11 8.85 -10.72 -7.37
N LEU A 12 8.99 -10.22 -8.59
CA LEU A 12 9.34 -8.82 -8.85
C LEU A 12 8.27 -7.86 -8.34
N THR A 13 7.00 -8.18 -8.60
CA THR A 13 5.85 -7.37 -8.18
C THR A 13 5.79 -7.29 -6.66
N ASN A 14 5.78 -8.43 -5.97
CA ASN A 14 5.74 -8.46 -4.50
C ASN A 14 7.01 -7.87 -3.88
N GLY A 15 8.18 -8.19 -4.44
CA GLY A 15 9.46 -7.64 -3.99
C GLY A 15 9.53 -6.12 -4.11
N SER A 16 9.01 -5.55 -5.20
CA SER A 16 8.94 -4.09 -5.38
C SER A 16 8.02 -3.43 -4.36
N ALA A 17 6.88 -4.06 -4.03
CA ALA A 17 5.97 -3.56 -3.01
C ALA A 17 6.63 -3.53 -1.63
N TYR A 18 7.31 -4.62 -1.22
CA TYR A 18 8.03 -4.66 0.05
C TYR A 18 9.22 -3.69 0.10
N ALA A 19 9.94 -3.51 -1.02
CA ALA A 19 11.01 -2.53 -1.12
C ALA A 19 10.51 -1.10 -0.94
N LEU A 20 9.38 -0.74 -1.56
CA LEU A 20 8.76 0.58 -1.39
C LEU A 20 8.29 0.82 0.05
N ILE A 21 7.72 -0.20 0.71
CA ILE A 21 7.32 -0.12 2.12
C ILE A 21 8.54 0.13 3.01
N ALA A 22 9.64 -0.60 2.79
CA ALA A 22 10.88 -0.40 3.54
C ALA A 22 11.46 1.02 3.34
N VAL A 23 11.44 1.52 2.10
CA VAL A 23 11.88 2.89 1.79
C VAL A 23 11.02 3.93 2.52
N ALA A 24 9.69 3.78 2.50
CA ALA A 24 8.79 4.69 3.20
C ALA A 24 9.06 4.73 4.72
N LEU A 25 9.24 3.57 5.35
CA LEU A 25 9.57 3.47 6.78
C LEU A 25 10.91 4.12 7.10
N VAL A 26 11.94 3.91 6.28
CA VAL A 26 13.25 4.53 6.47
C VAL A 26 13.20 6.04 6.29
N LEU A 27 12.43 6.56 5.33
CA LEU A 27 12.28 8.00 5.12
C LEU A 27 11.62 8.67 6.33
N ILE A 28 10.56 8.07 6.87
CA ILE A 28 9.88 8.57 8.08
C ILE A 28 10.85 8.52 9.26
N PHE A 29 11.52 7.38 9.49
CA PHE A 29 12.44 7.23 10.61
C PHE A 29 13.60 8.21 10.54
N LYS A 30 14.16 8.47 9.35
CA LYS A 30 15.23 9.48 9.19
C LYS A 30 14.74 10.90 9.43
N ALA A 31 13.46 11.19 9.22
CA ALA A 31 12.88 12.51 9.46
C ALA A 31 12.47 12.72 10.94
N THR A 32 11.91 11.70 11.60
CA THR A 32 11.35 11.82 12.96
C THR A 32 12.22 11.20 14.05
N THR A 33 13.18 10.34 13.71
CA THR A 33 13.94 9.47 14.63
C THR A 33 13.05 8.54 15.47
N LEU A 34 11.77 8.40 15.08
CA LEU A 34 10.76 7.60 15.76
C LEU A 34 10.17 6.58 14.78
N VAL A 35 10.09 5.32 15.21
CA VAL A 35 9.41 4.27 14.44
C VAL A 35 7.91 4.44 14.62
N ASN A 36 7.19 4.70 13.53
CA ASN A 36 5.75 4.85 13.56
C ASN A 36 5.05 3.47 13.41
N PHE A 37 4.52 2.94 14.51
CA PHE A 37 3.78 1.67 14.51
C PHE A 37 2.34 1.80 13.97
N ALA A 38 1.80 3.02 13.83
CA ALA A 38 0.48 3.24 13.25
C ALA A 38 0.46 3.02 11.72
N GLN A 39 1.62 2.93 11.06
CA GLN A 39 1.73 2.63 9.62
C GLN A 39 0.99 1.35 9.20
N GLY A 40 1.02 0.30 10.03
CA GLY A 40 0.34 -0.96 9.74
C GLY A 40 -1.19 -0.86 9.82
N GLU A 41 -1.69 -0.19 10.87
CA GLU A 41 -3.13 0.04 11.04
C GLU A 41 -3.68 0.98 9.96
N GLN A 42 -2.90 2.00 9.58
CA GLN A 42 -3.25 2.92 8.50
C GLN A 42 -3.36 2.21 7.13
N ALA A 43 -2.44 1.29 6.84
CA ALA A 43 -2.49 0.49 5.62
C ALA A 43 -3.74 -0.40 5.58
N MET A 44 -4.12 -1.01 6.72
CA MET A 44 -5.37 -1.78 6.82
C MET A 44 -6.60 -0.90 6.57
N LEU A 45 -6.65 0.31 7.13
CA LEU A 45 -7.75 1.24 6.91
C LEU A 45 -7.90 1.60 5.43
N GLY A 46 -6.79 1.89 4.74
CA GLY A 46 -6.79 2.12 3.30
C GLY A 46 -7.33 0.92 2.51
N ALA A 47 -6.88 -0.30 2.84
CA ALA A 47 -7.37 -1.52 2.21
C ALA A 47 -8.87 -1.76 2.45
N PHE A 48 -9.38 -1.46 3.64
CA PHE A 48 -10.80 -1.58 3.96
C PHE A 48 -11.66 -0.60 3.15
N ILE A 49 -11.18 0.64 2.94
CA ILE A 49 -11.87 1.63 2.10
C ILE A 49 -11.95 1.12 0.66
N VAL A 50 -10.85 0.61 0.11
CA VAL A 50 -10.82 0.03 -1.24
C VAL A 50 -11.81 -1.14 -1.35
N LEU A 51 -11.81 -2.04 -0.36
CA LEU A 51 -12.74 -3.17 -0.30
C LEU A 51 -14.20 -2.71 -0.26
N GLN A 52 -14.51 -1.70 0.54
CA GLN A 52 -15.86 -1.16 0.65
C GLN A 52 -16.33 -0.51 -0.66
N LEU A 53 -15.46 0.27 -1.31
CA LEU A 53 -15.75 0.87 -2.62
C LEU A 53 -15.98 -0.20 -3.70
N TRP A 54 -15.17 -1.26 -3.69
CA TRP A 54 -15.36 -2.41 -4.57
C TRP A 54 -16.71 -3.10 -4.35
N ASN A 55 -17.11 -3.30 -3.08
CA ASN A 55 -18.42 -3.88 -2.74
C ASN A 55 -19.60 -3.00 -3.19
N TRP A 56 -19.42 -1.69 -3.31
CA TRP A 56 -20.40 -0.76 -3.88
C TRP A 56 -20.39 -0.69 -5.41
N GLY A 57 -19.56 -1.51 -6.07
CA GLY A 57 -19.50 -1.61 -7.53
C GLY A 57 -18.56 -0.58 -8.19
N VAL A 58 -17.72 0.11 -7.41
CA VAL A 58 -16.71 1.02 -7.96
C VAL A 58 -15.62 0.20 -8.67
N PRO A 59 -15.21 0.57 -9.89
CA PRO A 59 -14.10 -0.11 -10.57
C PRO A 59 -12.82 -0.12 -9.73
N MET A 60 -12.10 -1.25 -9.73
CA MET A 60 -10.94 -1.51 -8.85
C MET A 60 -9.91 -0.38 -8.89
N TRP A 61 -9.56 0.07 -10.09
CA TRP A 61 -8.56 1.13 -10.28
C TRP A 61 -8.98 2.46 -9.66
N VAL A 62 -10.27 2.79 -9.74
CA VAL A 62 -10.83 4.01 -9.13
C VAL A 62 -10.89 3.85 -7.61
N ALA A 63 -11.32 2.67 -7.13
CA ALA A 63 -11.37 2.36 -5.70
C ALA A 63 -9.97 2.46 -5.05
N VAL A 64 -8.93 1.93 -5.70
CA VAL A 64 -7.54 2.02 -5.24
C VAL A 64 -7.06 3.47 -5.16
N LEU A 65 -7.27 4.27 -6.21
CA LEU A 65 -6.86 5.69 -6.20
C LEU A 65 -7.55 6.48 -5.09
N VAL A 66 -8.86 6.30 -4.92
CA VAL A 66 -9.64 6.97 -3.88
C VAL A 66 -9.19 6.50 -2.49
N GLY A 67 -8.97 5.19 -2.29
CA GLY A 67 -8.49 4.65 -1.03
C GLY A 67 -7.10 5.17 -0.65
N MET A 68 -6.18 5.30 -1.62
CA MET A 68 -4.86 5.89 -1.40
C MET A 68 -4.96 7.37 -0.99
N LEU A 69 -5.81 8.16 -1.66
CA LEU A 69 -6.00 9.57 -1.34
C LEU A 69 -6.61 9.76 0.05
N ILE A 70 -7.67 9.02 0.38
CA ILE A 70 -8.34 9.12 1.68
C ILE A 70 -7.39 8.69 2.81
N SER A 71 -6.69 7.55 2.64
CA SER A 71 -5.68 7.06 3.60
C SER A 71 -4.54 8.07 3.78
N GLY A 72 -4.05 8.67 2.69
CA GLY A 72 -2.98 9.67 2.75
C GLY A 72 -3.40 10.98 3.43
N ILE A 73 -4.65 11.42 3.26
CA ILE A 73 -5.18 12.61 3.95
C ILE A 73 -5.37 12.33 5.44
N LEU A 74 -5.95 11.17 5.79
CA LEU A 74 -6.15 10.75 7.18
C LEU A 74 -4.83 10.57 7.93
N ALA A 75 -3.74 10.29 7.22
CA ALA A 75 -2.42 10.15 7.81
C ALA A 75 -1.87 11.42 8.46
N GLY A 76 -2.41 12.60 8.10
CA GLY A 76 -1.94 13.90 8.59
C GLY A 76 -0.55 14.30 8.05
N PRO A 77 -0.19 15.59 8.13
CA PRO A 77 1.18 16.06 7.91
C PRO A 77 2.15 15.63 9.03
#